data_AF-A0A5B7WSM0-F1
#
_entry.id   AF-A0A5B7WSM0-F1
#
_cell.length_a   1.000
_cell.length_b   1.000
_cell.length_c   1.000
_cell.angle_alpha   90.00
_cell.angle_beta   90.00
_cell.angle_gamma   90.00
#
_symmetry.space_group_name_H-M   'P 1'
#
loop_
_entity.id
_entity.type
_entity.pdbx_description
1 polymer ?
#
loop_
_entity_poly.entity_id
_entity_poly.type
_entity_poly.pdbx_seq_one_letter_code
_entity_poly.pdbx_strand_id
1 'polypeptide(L)' 'MSNSPEAALGIALLTSLVRQDREAFLLIASELEGGNAQAVAILARLGETMVSMIASLLQLSSEEALTRVAAAIALSE' A
#
# COMPACT_ATOMS: atom_id res chain seq x y z
N MET A 1 7.17 -18.15 9.06
CA MET A 1 6.36 -16.97 9.40
C MET A 1 7.29 -15.80 9.63
N SER A 2 7.74 -15.17 8.56
CA SER A 2 8.47 -13.91 8.64
C SER A 2 7.54 -12.88 8.01
N ASN A 3 6.77 -12.15 8.82
CA ASN A 3 6.16 -10.92 8.32
C ASN A 3 7.34 -9.98 8.06
N SER A 4 7.79 -9.86 6.80
CA SER A 4 8.87 -8.93 6.50
C SER A 4 8.41 -7.51 6.90
N PRO A 5 9.15 -6.80 7.77
CA PRO A 5 8.82 -5.43 8.17
C PRO A 5 8.56 -4.51 6.96
N GLU A 6 9.22 -4.78 5.84
CA GLU A 6 9.11 -4.08 4.57
C GLU A 6 7.73 -4.27 3.90
N ALA A 7 7.19 -5.50 3.91
CA ALA A 7 5.85 -5.75 3.37
C ALA A 7 4.77 -5.04 4.20
N ALA A 8 4.94 -5.01 5.53
CA ALA A 8 4.02 -4.30 6.42
C ALA A 8 4.04 -2.77 6.18
N LEU A 9 5.23 -2.18 5.99
CA LEU A 9 5.39 -0.77 5.62
C LEU A 9 4.72 -0.44 4.28
N GLY A 10 4.91 -1.28 3.26
CA GLY A 10 4.26 -1.13 1.95
C GLY A 10 2.73 -1.15 2.04
N ILE A 11 2.17 -2.10 2.79
CA ILE A 11 0.71 -2.19 3.01
C ILE A 11 0.19 -0.98 3.77
N ALA A 12 0.88 -0.53 4.83
CA ALA A 12 0.50 0.66 5.59
C ALA A 12 0.47 1.91 4.71
N LEU A 13 1.47 2.05 3.83
CA LEU A 13 1.59 3.17 2.92
C LEU A 13 0.45 3.19 1.89
N LEU A 14 0.10 2.05 1.30
CA LEU A 14 -1.06 1.94 0.40
C LEU A 14 -2.39 2.19 1.11
N THR A 15 -2.51 1.73 2.36
CA THR A 15 -3.71 1.96 3.19
C THR A 15 -3.95 3.45 3.41
N SER A 16 -2.89 4.21 3.73
CA SER A 16 -2.99 5.66 3.90
C SER A 16 -3.48 6.38 2.65
N LEU A 17 -3.02 5.95 1.46
CA LEU A 17 -3.47 6.52 0.18
C LEU A 17 -4.94 6.23 -0.12
N VAL A 18 -5.36 4.96 0.02
CA VAL A 18 -6.76 4.56 -0.21
C VAL A 18 -7.71 5.32 0.71
N ARG A 19 -7.30 5.58 1.95
CA ARG A 19 -8.08 6.36 2.93
C ARG A 19 -7.92 7.87 2.81
N GLN A 20 -7.08 8.35 1.88
CA GLN A 20 -6.71 9.75 1.73
C GLN A 20 -6.15 10.38 3.03
N ASP A 21 -5.49 9.58 3.85
CA ASP A 21 -4.85 9.99 5.09
C ASP A 21 -3.43 10.48 4.82
N ARG A 22 -3.33 11.78 4.55
CA ARG A 22 -2.06 12.43 4.21
C ARG A 22 -1.06 12.42 5.38
N GLU A 23 -1.52 12.52 6.62
CA GLU A 23 -0.63 12.55 7.79
C GLU A 23 0.00 11.17 8.00
N ALA A 24 -0.82 10.10 7.93
CA ALA A 24 -0.32 8.73 7.99
C ALA A 24 0.68 8.45 6.87
N PHE A 25 0.40 8.92 5.64
CA PHE A 25 1.32 8.77 4.51
C PHE A 25 2.69 9.41 4.79
N LEU A 26 2.71 10.66 5.25
CA LEU A 26 3.95 11.39 5.51
C LEU A 26 4.76 10.76 6.67
N LEU A 27 4.08 10.28 7.70
CA LEU A 27 4.71 9.57 8.81
C LEU A 27 5.40 8.29 8.32
N ILE A 28 4.68 7.42 7.61
CA ILE A 28 5.22 6.14 7.11
C ILE A 28 6.34 6.38 6.09
N ALA A 29 6.18 7.38 5.22
CA ALA A 29 7.22 7.74 4.24
C ALA A 29 8.51 8.25 4.91
N SER A 30 8.42 8.85 6.09
CA SER A 30 9.59 9.32 6.85
C SER A 30 10.36 8.20 7.56
N GLU A 31 9.73 7.05 7.81
CA GLU A 31 10.35 5.88 8.44
C GLU A 31 11.11 4.99 7.45
N LEU A 32 10.96 5.21 6.14
CA LEU A 32 11.69 4.48 5.11
C LEU A 32 13.14 4.98 5.03
N GLU A 33 14.06 4.29 5.71
CA GLU A 33 15.49 4.58 5.66
C GLU A 33 16.04 4.54 4.22
N GLY A 34 16.72 5.62 3.80
CA GLY A 34 17.43 5.71 2.51
C GLY A 34 16.56 5.92 1.26
N GLY A 35 15.24 6.00 1.40
CA GLY A 35 14.33 6.17 0.27
C GLY A 35 14.26 7.62 -0.23
N ASN A 36 14.50 7.86 -1.51
CA ASN A 36 14.07 9.13 -2.13
C ASN A 36 12.54 9.24 -1.96
N ALA A 37 12.08 10.17 -1.12
CA ALA A 37 10.66 10.36 -0.82
C ALA A 37 9.78 10.51 -2.08
N GLN A 38 10.34 11.05 -3.17
CA GLN A 38 9.65 11.10 -4.46
C GLN A 38 9.51 9.72 -5.10
N ALA A 39 10.54 8.87 -5.04
CA ALA A 39 10.46 7.50 -5.55
C ALA A 39 9.45 6.67 -4.74
N VAL A 40 9.44 6.82 -3.42
CA VAL A 40 8.43 6.20 -2.55
C VAL A 40 7.03 6.68 -2.93
N ALA A 41 6.82 7.98 -3.10
CA ALA A 41 5.53 8.53 -3.51
C ALA A 41 5.08 8.03 -4.90
N ILE A 42 6.00 7.87 -5.86
CA ILE A 42 5.70 7.31 -7.18
C ILE A 42 5.26 5.85 -7.07
N LEU A 43 6.01 5.03 -6.33
CA LEU A 43 5.68 3.61 -6.12
C LEU A 43 4.34 3.46 -5.39
N ALA A 44 4.09 4.31 -4.40
CA ALA A 44 2.84 4.37 -3.67
C ALA A 44 1.65 4.67 -4.59
N ARG A 45 1.79 5.68 -5.45
CA ARG A 45 0.76 6.08 -6.40
C ARG A 45 0.49 4.99 -7.44
N LEU A 46 1.54 4.30 -7.87
CA LEU A 46 1.41 3.14 -8.75
C LEU A 46 0.61 2.03 -8.06
N GLY A 47 0.94 1.70 -6.81
CA GLY A 47 0.22 0.69 -6.04
C GLY A 47 -1.26 1.07 -5.78
N GLU A 48 -1.54 2.33 -5.46
CA GLU A 48 -2.91 2.85 -5.35
C GLU A 48 -3.68 2.69 -6.67
N THR A 49 -3.03 3.00 -7.79
CA THR A 49 -3.61 2.81 -9.13
C THR A 49 -3.92 1.34 -9.40
N MET A 50 -3.00 0.44 -9.07
CA MET A 50 -3.21 -1.00 -9.21
C MET A 50 -4.37 -1.52 -8.34
N VAL A 51 -4.47 -1.06 -7.08
CA VAL A 51 -5.59 -1.38 -6.19
C VAL A 51 -6.91 -0.89 -6.77
N SER A 52 -6.94 0.33 -7.31
CA SER A 52 -8.13 0.89 -7.98
C SER A 52 -8.53 0.09 -9.23
N MET A 53 -7.55 -0.34 -10.03
CA MET A 53 -7.80 -1.22 -11.17
C MET A 53 -8.39 -2.57 -10.74
N ILE A 54 -7.86 -3.18 -9.69
CA ILE A 54 -8.38 -4.44 -9.13
C ILE A 54 -9.80 -4.24 -8.59
N ALA A 55 -10.05 -3.16 -7.86
CA ALA A 55 -11.38 -2.81 -7.36
C ALA A 55 -12.40 -2.71 -8.50
N SER A 56 -12.02 -2.01 -9.59
CA SER A 56 -12.86 -1.89 -10.79
C SER A 56 -13.11 -3.24 -11.47
N LEU A 57 -12.06 -4.04 -11.71
CA LEU A 57 -12.16 -5.35 -12.35
C LEU A 57 -13.04 -6.33 -11.57
N LEU A 58 -12.99 -6.27 -10.24
CA LEU A 58 -13.73 -7.18 -9.35
C LEU A 58 -15.05 -6.61 -8.86
N GLN A 59 -15.42 -5.38 -9.25
CA GLN A 59 -16.59 -4.66 -8.76
C GLN A 59 -16.64 -4.56 -7.22
N LEU A 60 -15.49 -4.26 -6.62
CA LEU A 60 -15.32 -4.09 -5.18
C LEU A 60 -15.05 -2.63 -4.83
N SER A 61 -15.18 -2.28 -3.55
CA SER A 61 -14.59 -1.05 -3.03
C SER A 61 -13.05 -1.11 -3.04
N SER A 62 -12.40 0.05 -3.09
CA SER A 62 -10.93 0.13 -3.01
C SER A 62 -10.37 -0.45 -1.71
N GLU A 63 -11.10 -0.35 -0.59
CA GLU A 63 -10.70 -0.95 0.69
C GLU A 63 -10.78 -2.49 0.65
N GLU A 64 -11.83 -3.05 0.08
CA GLU A 64 -11.95 -4.51 -0.08
C GLU A 64 -10.89 -5.07 -1.02
N ALA A 65 -10.61 -4.36 -2.12
CA ALA A 65 -9.55 -4.72 -3.06
C ALA A 65 -8.17 -4.70 -2.37
N LEU A 66 -7.87 -3.63 -1.62
CA LEU A 66 -6.63 -3.53 -0.85
C LEU A 66 -6.51 -4.66 0.17
N THR A 67 -7.58 -4.97 0.90
CA THR A 67 -7.62 -6.06 1.89
C THR A 67 -7.32 -7.40 1.24
N ARG A 68 -7.88 -7.67 0.06
CA ARG A 68 -7.61 -8.91 -0.69
C ARG A 68 -6.18 -8.98 -1.20
N VAL A 69 -5.62 -7.87 -1.68
CA VAL A 69 -4.22 -7.79 -2.11
C VAL A 69 -3.28 -8.05 -0.93
N ALA A 70 -3.51 -7.39 0.21
CA ALA A 70 -2.73 -7.60 1.43
C ALA A 70 -2.79 -9.06 1.91
N ALA A 71 -3.98 -9.67 1.90
CA ALA A 71 -4.16 -11.08 2.24
C ALA A 71 -3.42 -12.01 1.27
N ALA A 72 -3.47 -11.74 -0.03
CA ALA A 72 -2.76 -12.53 -1.04
C ALA A 72 -1.23 -12.46 -0.87
N ILE A 73 -0.69 -11.28 -0.56
CA ILE A 73 0.74 -11.09 -0.26
C ILE A 73 1.14 -11.90 0.98
N ALA A 74 0.37 -11.79 2.07
CA ALA A 74 0.64 -12.50 3.32
C ALA A 74 0.58 -14.04 3.19
N LEU A 75 -0.17 -14.57 2.21
CA LEU A 75 -0.29 -16.00 1.94
C LEU A 75 0.75 -16.52 0.93
N SER A 76 1.49 -15.63 0.26
CA SER A 76 2.47 -15.98 -0.78
C SER A 76 3.90 -16.14 -0.25
N GLU A 77 4.13 -15.87 1.05
CA GLU A 77 5.39 -16.06 1.79
C GLU A 77 5.31 -17.21 2.80
#